data_AF-B3C7H7-F1
#
_entry.id   AF-B3C7H7-F1
#
_cell.length_a   1.000
_cell.length_b   1.000
_cell.length_c   1.000
_cell.angle_alpha   90.00
_cell.angle_beta   90.00
_cell.angle_gamma   90.00
#
_symmetry.space_group_name_H-M   'P 1'
#
loop_
_entity.id
_entity.type
_entity.pdbx_description
1 polymer ?
#
loop_
_entity_poly.entity_id
_entity_poly.type
_entity_poly.pdbx_seq_one_letter_code
_entity_poly.pdbx_strand_id
1 'polypeptide(L)'
;MQDSYQYNGKKYDTHLAVGAGIYLRHVWGTFVPTFYKDPKENHTAYAYTYVYSPQEQTVGLWAEFQNYGRSEADLPPLPGKWDYKESRIWLNEEEVLPPVWTATHRIKNPETPLGNENCVSRPPLSVQLHKGWNKVLLKLPVGKFTLPEVRLVKWMFTVVFVTLDGEKAVDGLIYSPDKKLE
;
A
#
# COMPACT_ATOMS: atom_id res chain seq x y z
N MET A 1 -5.11 -18.79 -8.74
CA MET A 1 -5.26 -17.41 -9.23
C MET A 1 -5.41 -17.51 -10.73
N GLN A 2 -6.29 -16.73 -11.37
CA GLN A 2 -6.35 -16.75 -12.84
C GLN A 2 -5.17 -15.97 -13.41
N ASP A 3 -4.38 -16.57 -14.30
CA ASP A 3 -3.17 -15.94 -14.88
C ASP A 3 -3.44 -14.69 -15.72
N SER A 4 -4.70 -14.44 -16.08
CA SER A 4 -5.12 -13.23 -16.78
C SER A 4 -6.60 -12.97 -16.63
N TYR A 5 -7.03 -11.73 -16.90
CA TYR A 5 -8.43 -11.34 -17.02
C TYR A 5 -8.64 -10.44 -18.24
N GLN A 6 -9.89 -10.30 -18.69
CA GLN A 6 -10.26 -9.35 -19.72
C GLN A 6 -11.04 -8.18 -19.14
N TYR A 7 -10.71 -6.97 -19.61
CA TYR A 7 -11.45 -5.76 -19.28
C TYR A 7 -11.45 -4.82 -20.49
N ASN A 8 -12.65 -4.37 -20.89
CA ASN A 8 -12.86 -3.53 -22.08
C ASN A 8 -12.18 -4.08 -23.36
N GLY A 9 -12.28 -5.40 -23.59
CA GLY A 9 -11.68 -6.06 -24.76
C GLY A 9 -10.15 -6.17 -24.72
N LYS A 10 -9.49 -5.75 -23.64
CA LYS A 10 -8.05 -5.90 -23.44
C LYS A 10 -7.76 -6.99 -22.41
N LYS A 11 -6.79 -7.85 -22.71
CA LYS A 11 -6.26 -8.85 -21.78
C LYS A 11 -5.25 -8.18 -20.83
N TYR A 12 -5.33 -8.53 -19.55
CA TYR A 12 -4.39 -8.13 -18.52
C TYR A 12 -3.85 -9.39 -17.86
N ASP A 13 -2.54 -9.54 -17.82
CA ASP A 13 -1.90 -10.64 -17.13
C ASP A 13 -1.88 -10.38 -15.62
N THR A 14 -1.95 -11.44 -14.84
CA THR A 14 -1.82 -11.39 -13.39
C THR A 14 -0.58 -12.17 -12.98
N HIS A 15 0.05 -11.75 -11.88
CA HIS A 15 1.22 -12.42 -11.33
C HIS A 15 1.11 -12.46 -9.81
N LEU A 16 1.59 -13.56 -9.22
CA LEU A 16 1.66 -13.69 -7.78
C LEU A 16 2.74 -12.75 -7.22
N ALA A 17 2.37 -11.97 -6.20
CA ALA A 17 3.30 -11.21 -5.38
C ALA A 17 3.26 -11.78 -3.94
N VAL A 18 4.43 -12.01 -3.34
CA VAL A 18 4.55 -12.59 -2.00
C VAL A 18 5.29 -11.62 -1.09
N GLY A 19 4.75 -11.41 0.11
CA GLY A 19 5.27 -10.50 1.11
C GLY A 19 4.34 -9.32 1.40
N ALA A 20 4.59 -8.65 2.52
CA ALA A 20 3.78 -7.51 2.97
C ALA A 20 4.15 -6.20 2.25
N GLY A 21 5.42 -6.04 1.89
CA GLY A 21 5.97 -4.85 1.22
C GLY A 21 6.45 -5.19 -0.19
N ILE A 22 5.84 -4.58 -1.20
CA ILE A 22 6.14 -4.85 -2.61
C ILE A 22 6.51 -3.55 -3.31
N TYR A 23 7.68 -3.53 -3.93
CA TYR A 23 8.03 -2.49 -4.90
C TYR A 23 7.56 -2.89 -6.29
N LEU A 24 6.69 -2.07 -6.87
CA LEU A 24 6.33 -2.11 -8.27
C LEU A 24 7.43 -1.47 -9.14
N ARG A 25 8.02 -0.38 -8.65
CA ARG A 25 9.20 0.28 -9.22
C ARG A 25 10.03 0.98 -8.14
N HIS A 26 11.34 0.76 -8.15
CA HIS A 26 12.28 1.40 -7.24
C HIS A 26 12.72 2.77 -7.77
N VAL A 27 13.18 3.67 -6.89
CA VAL A 27 13.56 5.06 -7.25
C VAL A 27 14.70 5.15 -8.27
N TRP A 28 15.52 4.11 -8.33
CA TRP A 28 16.63 3.92 -9.29
C TRP A 28 16.20 3.27 -10.62
N GLY A 29 14.89 3.30 -10.93
CA GLY A 29 14.36 2.76 -12.18
C GLY A 29 14.51 1.24 -12.24
N THR A 30 15.12 0.74 -13.32
CA THR A 30 15.32 -0.69 -13.58
C THR A 30 16.62 -1.24 -12.99
N PHE A 31 17.45 -0.40 -12.34
CA PHE A 31 18.70 -0.85 -11.73
C PHE A 31 18.47 -1.79 -10.55
N VAL A 32 17.47 -1.50 -9.71
CA VAL A 32 17.06 -2.37 -8.60
C VAL A 32 15.90 -3.24 -9.09
N PRO A 33 16.00 -4.58 -9.02
CA PRO A 33 14.92 -5.46 -9.42
C PRO A 33 13.63 -5.20 -8.62
N THR A 34 12.52 -5.09 -9.33
CA THR A 34 11.18 -4.89 -8.77
C THR A 34 10.15 -5.74 -9.49
N PHE A 35 8.88 -5.68 -9.05
CA PHE A 35 7.81 -6.49 -9.63
C PHE A 35 7.64 -6.25 -11.15
N TYR A 36 7.64 -4.99 -11.59
CA TYR A 36 7.71 -4.69 -13.02
C TYR A 36 9.16 -4.73 -13.50
N LYS A 37 9.41 -5.50 -14.55
CA LYS A 37 10.69 -5.50 -15.28
C LYS A 37 10.93 -4.22 -16.06
N ASP A 38 9.87 -3.64 -16.63
CA ASP A 38 9.90 -2.40 -17.40
C ASP A 38 8.73 -1.47 -16.97
N PRO A 39 8.86 -0.79 -15.81
CA PRO A 39 7.80 0.06 -15.28
C PRO A 39 7.60 1.32 -16.15
N LYS A 40 6.34 1.69 -16.40
CA LYS A 40 5.96 2.85 -17.22
C LYS A 40 5.16 3.87 -16.42
N GLU A 41 5.31 5.14 -16.82
CA GLU A 41 4.43 6.23 -16.39
C GLU A 41 3.01 6.06 -16.94
N ASN A 42 2.06 6.84 -16.41
CA ASN A 42 0.63 6.77 -16.74
C ASN A 42 0.07 5.34 -16.67
N HIS A 43 0.41 4.63 -15.59
CA HIS A 43 0.03 3.24 -15.38
C HIS A 43 -0.77 3.10 -14.07
N THR A 44 -1.62 2.09 -13.99
CA THR A 44 -2.30 1.73 -12.74
C THR A 44 -2.18 0.24 -12.52
N ALA A 45 -1.56 -0.14 -11.41
CA ALA A 45 -1.56 -1.52 -10.95
C ALA A 45 -2.73 -1.74 -9.99
N TYR A 46 -3.27 -2.95 -10.01
CA TYR A 46 -4.22 -3.43 -9.01
C TYR A 46 -3.60 -4.65 -8.33
N ALA A 47 -3.72 -4.71 -7.02
CA ALA A 47 -3.31 -5.87 -6.24
C ALA A 47 -4.46 -6.28 -5.33
N TYR A 48 -4.65 -7.59 -5.13
CA TYR A 48 -5.68 -8.08 -4.23
C TYR A 48 -5.24 -9.37 -3.55
N THR A 49 -5.85 -9.64 -2.40
CA THR A 49 -5.78 -10.94 -1.74
C THR A 49 -7.05 -11.14 -0.90
N TYR A 50 -7.25 -12.34 -0.39
CA TYR A 50 -8.22 -12.58 0.67
C TYR A 50 -7.50 -13.01 1.93
N VAL A 51 -8.02 -12.54 3.06
CA VAL A 51 -7.52 -12.88 4.40
C VAL A 51 -8.64 -13.56 5.17
N TYR A 52 -8.46 -14.83 5.47
CA TYR A 52 -9.35 -15.57 6.34
C TYR A 52 -9.08 -15.17 7.78
N SER A 53 -10.13 -14.78 8.50
CA SER A 53 -10.11 -14.58 9.93
C SER A 53 -10.92 -15.68 10.62
N PRO A 54 -10.39 -16.37 11.65
CA PRO A 54 -11.12 -17.43 12.34
C PRO A 54 -12.33 -16.91 13.14
N GLN A 55 -12.33 -15.62 13.44
CA GLN A 55 -13.35 -14.93 14.22
C GLN A 55 -13.56 -13.51 13.69
N GLU A 56 -14.63 -12.88 14.14
CA GLU A 56 -14.78 -11.44 14.00
C GLU A 56 -13.84 -10.76 15.00
N GLN A 57 -12.95 -9.89 14.51
CA GLN A 57 -11.96 -9.23 15.36
C GLN A 57 -11.50 -7.90 14.79
N THR A 58 -11.31 -6.94 15.69
CA THR A 58 -10.65 -5.68 15.41
C THR A 58 -9.14 -5.89 15.48
N VAL A 59 -8.42 -5.48 14.44
CA VAL A 59 -6.97 -5.68 14.31
C VAL A 59 -6.30 -4.39 13.86
N GLY A 60 -4.97 -4.33 14.02
CA GLY A 60 -4.15 -3.27 13.45
C GLY A 60 -3.85 -3.52 11.97
N LEU A 61 -3.73 -2.45 11.20
CA LEU A 61 -3.31 -2.45 9.81
C LEU A 61 -2.14 -1.47 9.62
N TRP A 62 -0.97 -2.00 9.29
CA TRP A 62 0.09 -1.19 8.69
C TRP A 62 -0.15 -1.08 7.20
N ALA A 63 -0.35 0.14 6.73
CA ALA A 63 -0.54 0.46 5.33
C ALA A 63 0.28 1.69 4.94
N GLU A 64 1.01 1.63 3.83
CA GLU A 64 1.66 2.78 3.18
C GLU A 64 1.82 2.53 1.68
N PHE A 65 1.82 3.61 0.89
CA PHE A 65 1.93 3.59 -0.58
C PHE A 65 3.10 4.42 -1.11
N GLN A 66 3.79 5.08 -0.19
CA GLN A 66 5.01 5.84 -0.39
C GLN A 66 5.77 5.76 0.94
N ASN A 67 7.02 5.32 0.89
CA ASN A 67 7.90 5.31 2.05
C ASN A 67 8.85 6.50 1.96
N TYR A 68 8.65 7.52 2.77
CA TYR A 68 9.39 8.78 2.73
C TYR A 68 10.81 8.62 3.29
N GLY A 69 11.80 9.12 2.54
CA GLY A 69 13.19 9.11 2.94
C GLY A 69 13.49 10.28 3.88
N ARG A 70 14.17 10.02 5.00
CA ARG A 70 14.53 11.06 5.99
C ARG A 70 15.56 12.07 5.49
N SER A 71 16.24 11.77 4.39
CA SER A 71 17.24 12.66 3.77
C SER A 71 16.65 13.62 2.75
N GLU A 72 15.34 13.56 2.47
CA GLU A 72 14.68 14.37 1.45
C GLU A 72 13.73 15.39 2.08
N ALA A 73 13.66 16.57 1.47
CA ALA A 73 12.70 17.62 1.84
C ALA A 73 11.32 17.38 1.17
N ASP A 74 10.86 16.12 1.19
CA ASP A 74 9.60 15.72 0.56
C ASP A 74 8.40 16.30 1.32
N LEU A 75 7.35 16.70 0.60
CA LEU A 75 6.14 17.19 1.25
C LEU A 75 5.28 16.01 1.75
N PRO A 76 4.61 16.16 2.92
CA PRO A 76 3.76 15.12 3.45
C PRO A 76 2.50 14.97 2.57
N PRO A 77 1.83 13.80 2.59
CA PRO A 77 0.63 13.61 1.81
C PRO A 77 -0.45 14.66 2.11
N LEU A 78 -1.33 14.89 1.14
CA LEU A 78 -2.48 15.77 1.33
C LEU A 78 -3.47 15.13 2.33
N PRO A 79 -4.24 15.93 3.09
CA PRO A 79 -5.26 15.41 4.00
C PRO A 79 -6.24 14.49 3.27
N GLY A 80 -6.52 13.33 3.86
CA GLY A 80 -7.42 12.33 3.28
C GLY A 80 -6.83 11.55 2.10
N LYS A 81 -5.57 11.79 1.70
CA LYS A 81 -4.89 11.05 0.65
C LYS A 81 -3.71 10.25 1.19
N TRP A 82 -3.55 9.04 0.68
CA TRP A 82 -2.46 8.14 1.02
C TRP A 82 -1.10 8.57 0.48
N ASP A 83 -1.11 9.14 -0.73
CA ASP A 83 0.07 9.69 -1.41
C ASP A 83 -0.37 10.67 -2.51
N TYR A 84 0.59 11.28 -3.19
CA TYR A 84 0.35 12.15 -4.35
C TYR A 84 0.00 11.40 -5.64
N LYS A 85 0.07 10.06 -5.62
CA LYS A 85 -0.25 9.23 -6.78
C LYS A 85 -1.76 8.94 -6.86
N GLU A 86 -2.49 9.14 -5.76
CA GLU A 86 -3.90 8.76 -5.56
C GLU A 86 -4.09 7.26 -5.31
N SER A 87 -3.14 6.64 -4.59
CA SER A 87 -3.26 5.25 -4.15
C SER A 87 -4.44 5.06 -3.19
N ARG A 88 -5.09 3.90 -3.27
CA ARG A 88 -6.28 3.56 -2.47
C ARG A 88 -6.28 2.10 -2.06
N ILE A 89 -6.96 1.81 -0.96
CA ILE A 89 -7.14 0.47 -0.40
C ILE A 89 -8.59 0.30 0.05
N TRP A 90 -9.13 -0.89 -0.20
CA TRP A 90 -10.43 -1.32 0.29
C TRP A 90 -10.28 -2.61 1.08
N LEU A 91 -11.00 -2.69 2.20
CA LEU A 91 -11.23 -3.89 2.98
C LEU A 91 -12.73 -4.19 2.91
N ASN A 92 -13.11 -5.34 2.36
CA ASN A 92 -14.52 -5.72 2.18
C ASN A 92 -15.38 -4.64 1.48
N GLU A 93 -14.83 -4.03 0.42
CA GLU A 93 -15.48 -2.96 -0.37
C GLU A 93 -15.58 -1.60 0.33
N GLU A 94 -15.21 -1.51 1.60
CA GLU A 94 -15.09 -0.25 2.33
C GLU A 94 -13.68 0.35 2.16
N GLU A 95 -13.61 1.63 1.77
CA GLU A 95 -12.34 2.32 1.57
C GLU A 95 -11.67 2.60 2.92
N VAL A 96 -10.42 2.15 3.07
CA VAL A 96 -9.62 2.45 4.27
C VAL A 96 -8.90 3.77 4.03
N LEU A 97 -9.29 4.79 4.78
CA LEU A 97 -8.70 6.12 4.71
C LEU A 97 -7.34 6.18 5.42
N PRO A 98 -6.44 7.08 4.99
CA PRO A 98 -5.19 7.32 5.71
C PRO A 98 -5.45 7.91 7.11
N PRO A 99 -4.47 7.84 8.03
CA PRO A 99 -4.57 8.56 9.29
C PRO A 99 -4.61 10.07 9.05
N VAL A 100 -4.96 10.82 10.10
CA VAL A 100 -4.73 12.26 10.11
C VAL A 100 -3.22 12.51 10.14
N TRP A 101 -2.70 13.16 9.10
CA TRP A 101 -1.28 13.48 8.99
C TRP A 101 -0.90 14.56 10.00
N THR A 102 0.18 14.33 10.76
CA THR A 102 0.68 15.29 11.75
C THR A 102 1.43 16.44 11.09
N ALA A 103 2.10 16.18 9.96
CA ALA A 103 2.75 17.21 9.18
C ALA A 103 1.80 17.77 8.11
N THR A 104 1.67 19.08 8.07
CA THR A 104 0.80 19.80 7.13
C THR A 104 1.53 20.87 6.33
N HIS A 105 2.87 20.94 6.46
CA HIS A 105 3.69 21.91 5.77
C HIS A 105 3.64 21.72 4.25
N ARG A 106 3.81 22.83 3.51
CA ARG A 106 3.73 22.85 2.03
C ARG A 106 4.93 23.52 1.37
N ILE A 107 5.88 23.96 2.17
CA ILE A 107 7.15 24.52 1.72
C ILE A 107 8.23 23.50 2.07
N LYS A 108 9.03 23.11 1.07
CA LYS A 108 10.10 22.15 1.25
C LYS A 108 11.20 22.73 2.14
N ASN A 109 11.58 21.97 3.17
CA ASN A 109 12.69 22.31 4.05
C ASN A 109 13.36 21.02 4.53
N PRO A 110 14.66 20.81 4.28
CA PRO A 110 15.36 19.60 4.74
C PRO A 110 15.42 19.46 6.26
N GLU A 111 15.24 20.55 7.02
CA GLU A 111 15.26 20.56 8.48
C GLU A 111 13.88 20.29 9.10
N THR A 112 12.84 20.07 8.30
CA THR A 112 11.52 19.72 8.82
C THR A 112 11.44 18.21 9.06
N PRO A 113 11.21 17.76 10.31
CA PRO A 113 11.14 16.34 10.60
C PRO A 113 9.92 15.69 9.95
N LEU A 114 10.06 14.43 9.54
CA LEU A 114 8.92 13.58 9.19
C LEU A 114 8.05 13.37 10.44
N GLY A 115 6.74 13.48 10.26
CA GLY A 115 5.76 13.09 11.25
C GLY A 115 5.39 11.61 11.13
N ASN A 116 4.11 11.37 10.87
CA ASN A 116 3.51 10.04 10.82
C ASN A 116 3.32 9.50 9.38
N GLU A 117 4.05 10.00 8.39
CA GLU A 117 3.87 9.65 6.98
C GLU A 117 4.19 8.18 6.68
N ASN A 118 5.25 7.64 7.29
CA ASN A 118 5.62 6.23 7.17
C ASN A 118 4.83 5.37 8.17
N CYS A 119 4.37 4.20 7.76
CA CYS A 119 3.49 3.38 8.60
C CYS A 119 4.12 2.93 9.92
N VAL A 120 5.45 2.79 9.95
CA VAL A 120 6.24 2.40 11.13
C VAL A 120 6.44 3.56 12.13
N SER A 121 6.15 4.80 11.74
CA SER A 121 6.26 5.98 12.60
C SER A 121 4.95 6.31 13.32
N ARG A 122 3.96 5.42 13.29
CA ARG A 122 2.62 5.64 13.85
C ARG A 122 1.96 4.34 14.31
N PRO A 123 0.93 4.42 15.16
CA PRO A 123 0.10 3.28 15.46
C PRO A 123 -0.53 2.67 14.18
N PRO A 124 -0.73 1.35 14.14
CA PRO A 124 -1.55 0.72 13.10
C PRO A 124 -2.94 1.34 13.03
N LEU A 125 -3.55 1.31 11.84
CA LEU A 125 -4.96 1.67 11.70
C LEU A 125 -5.83 0.56 12.31
N SER A 126 -6.83 0.92 13.11
CA SER A 126 -7.82 -0.04 13.60
C SER A 126 -8.80 -0.38 12.47
N VAL A 127 -8.91 -1.66 12.13
CA VAL A 127 -9.82 -2.16 11.10
C VAL A 127 -10.56 -3.40 11.59
N GLN A 128 -11.76 -3.63 11.06
CA GLN A 128 -12.57 -4.78 11.43
C GLN A 128 -12.40 -5.91 10.40
N LEU A 129 -12.05 -7.10 10.87
CA LEU A 129 -12.14 -8.33 10.09
C LEU A 129 -13.40 -9.09 10.48
N HIS A 130 -14.15 -9.53 9.48
CA HIS A 130 -15.27 -10.46 9.66
C HIS A 130 -14.75 -11.88 9.79
N LYS A 131 -15.47 -12.73 10.51
CA LYS A 131 -15.21 -14.17 10.48
C LYS A 131 -15.32 -14.68 9.03
N GLY A 132 -14.34 -15.46 8.58
CA GLY A 132 -14.25 -15.93 7.21
C GLY A 132 -13.35 -15.06 6.32
N TRP A 133 -13.58 -15.10 5.01
CA TRP A 133 -12.73 -14.44 4.02
C TRP A 133 -13.04 -12.94 3.90
N ASN A 134 -12.03 -12.11 4.13
CA ASN A 134 -12.06 -10.67 3.94
C ASN A 134 -11.28 -10.30 2.68
N LYS A 135 -11.83 -9.44 1.82
CA LYS A 135 -11.16 -9.03 0.58
C LYS A 135 -10.32 -7.78 0.83
N VAL A 136 -9.04 -7.82 0.46
CA VAL A 136 -8.19 -6.64 0.38
C VAL A 136 -7.97 -6.30 -1.09
N LEU A 137 -8.24 -5.06 -1.49
CA LEU A 137 -8.02 -4.57 -2.84
C LEU A 137 -7.22 -3.27 -2.78
N LEU A 138 -6.18 -3.16 -3.60
CA LEU A 138 -5.35 -1.97 -3.76
C LEU A 138 -5.49 -1.42 -5.17
N LYS A 139 -5.56 -0.09 -5.30
CA LYS A 139 -5.38 0.64 -6.55
C LYS A 139 -4.11 1.47 -6.43
N LEU A 140 -3.18 1.25 -7.34
CA LEU A 140 -1.80 1.76 -7.26
C LEU A 140 -1.47 2.50 -8.57
N PRO A 141 -2.03 3.68 -8.80
CA PRO A 141 -1.70 4.52 -9.94
C PRO A 141 -0.27 5.07 -9.85
N VAL A 142 0.28 5.44 -11.01
CA VAL A 142 1.44 6.31 -11.13
C VAL A 142 1.29 7.16 -12.40
N GLY A 143 1.22 8.47 -12.22
CA GLY A 143 1.21 9.42 -13.33
C GLY A 143 2.61 9.61 -13.89
N LYS A 144 3.55 10.02 -13.02
CA LYS A 144 4.97 10.22 -13.34
C LYS A 144 5.87 9.62 -12.27
N PHE A 145 7.10 9.25 -12.65
CA PHE A 145 8.14 8.81 -11.71
C PHE A 145 8.94 9.97 -11.11
N THR A 146 8.53 11.20 -11.40
CA THR A 146 9.05 12.43 -10.80
C THR A 146 7.88 13.33 -10.42
N LEU A 147 7.88 13.85 -9.19
CA LEU A 147 6.86 14.76 -8.69
C LEU A 147 7.51 16.01 -8.06
N PRO A 148 6.92 17.21 -8.18
CA PRO A 148 7.39 18.40 -7.49
C PRO A 148 7.44 18.23 -5.97
N GLU A 149 6.52 17.45 -5.39
CA GLU A 149 6.35 17.26 -3.96
C GLU A 149 7.28 16.18 -3.40
N VAL A 150 7.48 15.10 -4.16
CA VAL A 150 8.23 13.91 -3.73
C VAL A 150 9.35 13.64 -4.73
N ARG A 151 10.61 13.82 -4.31
CA ARG A 151 11.78 13.59 -5.17
C ARG A 151 11.93 12.11 -5.51
N LEU A 152 11.85 11.27 -4.49
CA LEU A 152 12.06 9.83 -4.60
C LEU A 152 10.72 9.11 -4.70
N VAL A 153 10.08 9.20 -5.87
CA VAL A 153 8.80 8.52 -6.13
C VAL A 153 9.00 7.01 -6.09
N LYS A 154 8.56 6.37 -5.01
CA LYS A 154 8.57 4.93 -4.83
C LYS A 154 7.19 4.42 -5.22
N TRP A 155 7.12 3.59 -6.26
CA TRP A 155 5.86 2.94 -6.61
C TRP A 155 5.85 1.60 -5.89
N MET A 156 5.18 1.55 -4.76
CA MET A 156 5.19 0.43 -3.83
C MET A 156 3.93 0.43 -2.99
N PHE A 157 3.74 -0.65 -2.23
CA PHE A 157 2.85 -0.66 -1.09
C PHE A 157 3.41 -1.55 0.01
N THR A 158 3.06 -1.23 1.25
CA THR A 158 3.18 -2.13 2.40
C THR A 158 1.78 -2.29 2.97
N VAL A 159 1.29 -3.52 3.10
CA VAL A 159 -0.02 -3.83 3.69
C VAL A 159 0.11 -5.09 4.54
N VAL A 160 -0.08 -4.98 5.85
CA VAL A 160 -0.01 -6.11 6.78
C VAL A 160 -0.94 -5.93 7.98
N PHE A 161 -1.63 -7.00 8.36
CA PHE A 161 -2.43 -7.04 9.58
C PHE A 161 -1.54 -7.41 10.77
N VAL A 162 -1.63 -6.59 11.81
CA VAL A 162 -0.82 -6.68 13.03
C VAL A 162 -1.71 -6.55 14.26
N THR A 163 -1.18 -6.86 15.43
CA THR A 163 -1.80 -6.49 16.71
C THR A 163 -2.02 -4.98 16.78
N LEU A 164 -2.97 -4.51 17.61
CA LEU A 164 -3.31 -3.08 17.69
C LEU A 164 -2.14 -2.20 18.16
N ASP A 165 -1.19 -2.77 18.89
CA ASP A 165 0.08 -2.13 19.27
C ASP A 165 1.13 -2.17 18.13
N GLY A 166 0.92 -2.96 17.09
CA GLY A 166 1.81 -3.13 15.95
C GLY A 166 3.01 -4.05 16.19
N GLU A 167 3.11 -4.71 17.35
CA GLU A 167 4.31 -5.49 17.69
C GLU A 167 4.39 -6.85 16.98
N LYS A 168 3.25 -7.45 16.67
CA LYS A 168 3.16 -8.82 16.15
C LYS A 168 2.19 -8.93 14.98
N ALA A 169 2.37 -9.97 14.17
CA ALA A 169 1.32 -10.39 13.25
C ALA A 169 0.10 -10.87 14.03
N VAL A 170 -1.10 -10.73 13.45
CA VAL A 170 -2.32 -11.29 14.05
C VAL A 170 -2.30 -12.80 13.90
N ASP A 171 -2.46 -13.51 15.02
CA ASP A 171 -2.47 -14.98 15.02
C ASP A 171 -3.69 -15.54 14.27
N GLY A 172 -3.47 -16.63 13.53
CA GLY A 172 -4.52 -17.40 12.87
C GLY A 172 -5.07 -16.81 11.57
N LEU A 173 -4.55 -15.70 11.08
CA LEU A 173 -4.91 -15.18 9.75
C LEU A 173 -4.28 -16.04 8.64
N ILE A 174 -5.07 -16.39 7.62
CA ILE A 174 -4.60 -17.11 6.43
C ILE A 174 -4.76 -16.21 5.21
N TYR A 175 -3.69 -16.02 4.45
CA TYR A 175 -3.67 -15.19 3.24
C TYR A 175 -3.75 -16.08 2.00
N SER A 176 -4.79 -15.91 1.19
CA SER A 176 -4.94 -16.66 -0.05
C SER A 176 -5.71 -15.86 -1.11
N PRO A 177 -5.10 -15.56 -2.27
CA PRO A 177 -5.83 -14.91 -3.38
C PRO A 177 -6.95 -15.80 -3.94
N ASP A 178 -6.92 -17.11 -3.67
CA ASP A 178 -7.88 -18.10 -4.14
C ASP A 178 -8.87 -18.59 -3.07
N LYS A 179 -8.90 -17.95 -1.90
CA LYS A 179 -9.73 -18.37 -0.74
C LYS A 179 -9.57 -19.85 -0.33
N LYS A 180 -8.33 -20.35 -0.29
CA LYS A 180 -8.01 -21.71 0.16
C LYS A 180 -7.45 -21.69 1.59
N LEU A 181 -7.80 -22.69 2.37
CA LEU A 181 -7.33 -22.90 3.75
C LEU A 181 -6.09 -23.81 3.83
N GLU A 182 -5.33 -23.89 2.72
CA GLU A 182 -4.14 -24.76 2.60
C GLU A 182 -3.07 -24.41 3.64
#